data_AF-A0A7C5IPB2-F1
#
_entry.id   AF-A0A7C5IPB2-F1
#
_cell.length_a   1.000
_cell.length_b   1.000
_cell.length_c   1.000
_cell.angle_alpha   90.00
_cell.angle_beta   90.00
_cell.angle_gamma   90.00
#
_symmetry.space_group_name_H-M   'P 1'
#
loop_
_entity.id
_entity.type
_entity.pdbx_description
1 polymer ?
#
loop_
_entity_poly.entity_id
_entity_poly.type
_entity_poly.pdbx_seq_one_letter_code
_entity_poly.pdbx_strand_id
1 'polypeptide(L)'
;MDEFMQAAIDEAQQGLAEGGIPIGSILIRDGKILARGRNKRVQEQNPILHGEMDCLNNAGRVGSYRDTVIYSTLMPCYMCAGTIVQFKIPKVIV
;
A
#
# COMPACT_ATOMS: atom_id res chain seq x y z
N MET A 1 5.28 11.66 -14.33
CA MET A 1 4.67 11.12 -13.10
C MET A 1 5.71 10.22 -12.45
N ASP A 2 5.82 10.22 -11.12
CA ASP A 2 6.70 9.29 -10.40
C ASP A 2 6.32 7.84 -10.73
N GLU A 3 7.28 6.99 -11.12
CA GLU A 3 7.04 5.61 -11.54
C GLU A 3 6.41 4.75 -10.43
N PHE A 4 6.73 5.05 -9.18
CA PHE A 4 6.17 4.34 -8.03
C PHE A 4 4.73 4.75 -7.75
N MET A 5 4.41 6.04 -7.97
CA MET A 5 3.02 6.50 -7.89
C MET A 5 2.18 5.94 -9.05
N GLN A 6 2.76 5.85 -10.25
CA GLN A 6 2.07 5.18 -11.36
C GLN A 6 1.75 3.73 -11.03
N ALA A 7 2.69 2.99 -10.45
CA ALA A 7 2.46 1.62 -9.99
C ALA A 7 1.34 1.51 -8.94
N ALA A 8 1.20 2.50 -8.04
CA ALA A 8 0.10 2.55 -7.07
C ALA A 8 -1.26 2.81 -7.75
N ILE A 9 -1.28 3.66 -8.78
CA ILE A 9 -2.46 3.93 -9.60
C ILE A 9 -2.88 2.68 -10.37
N ASP A 10 -1.93 1.92 -10.92
CA ASP A 10 -2.24 0.68 -11.64
C ASP A 10 -2.93 -0.34 -10.71
N GLU A 11 -2.47 -0.47 -9.45
CA GLU A 11 -3.15 -1.30 -8.44
C GLU A 11 -4.55 -0.77 -8.09
N ALA A 12 -4.72 0.55 -8.00
CA ALA A 12 -6.03 1.17 -7.75
C ALA A 12 -7.02 0.90 -8.89
N GLN A 13 -6.56 0.99 -10.14
CA GLN A 13 -7.34 0.66 -11.33
C GLN A 13 -7.71 -0.83 -11.37
N GLN A 14 -6.79 -1.71 -11.00
CA GLN A 14 -7.07 -3.13 -10.92
C GLN A 14 -8.11 -3.44 -9.84
N GLY A 15 -8.00 -2.79 -8.66
CA GLY A 15 -8.98 -2.93 -7.59
C GLY A 15 -10.38 -2.46 -8.01
N LEU A 16 -10.48 -1.39 -8.79
CA LEU A 16 -11.73 -0.93 -9.37
C LEU A 16 -12.33 -1.93 -10.37
N ALA A 17 -11.49 -2.48 -11.25
CA ALA A 17 -11.91 -3.48 -12.24
C ALA A 17 -12.44 -4.76 -11.59
N GLU A 18 -11.95 -5.08 -10.38
CA GLU A 18 -12.42 -6.19 -9.55
C GLU A 18 -13.68 -5.85 -8.73
N GLY A 19 -14.26 -4.65 -8.91
CA GLY A 19 -15.46 -4.20 -8.20
C GLY A 19 -15.20 -3.64 -6.80
N GLY A 20 -13.94 -3.36 -6.47
CA GLY A 20 -13.52 -2.79 -5.18
C GLY A 20 -13.42 -1.27 -5.16
N ILE A 21 -12.79 -0.78 -4.10
CA ILE A 21 -12.52 0.66 -3.91
C ILE A 21 -11.18 0.99 -4.60
N PRO A 22 -11.11 2.03 -5.46
CA PRO A 22 -9.91 2.37 -6.25
C PRO A 22 -8.81 3.01 -5.39
N ILE A 23 -8.16 2.23 -4.52
CA ILE A 23 -7.02 2.67 -3.70
C ILE A 23 -5.92 1.63 -3.83
N GLY A 24 -4.74 2.08 -4.26
CA GLY A 24 -3.56 1.25 -4.41
C GLY A 24 -2.39 1.79 -3.59
N SER A 25 -1.46 0.90 -3.23
CA SER A 25 -0.26 1.25 -2.49
C SER A 25 0.94 0.41 -2.91
N ILE A 26 2.13 1.02 -2.84
CA ILE A 26 3.40 0.40 -3.20
C ILE A 26 4.38 0.62 -2.06
N LEU A 27 5.07 -0.43 -1.65
CA LEU A 27 6.18 -0.36 -0.71
C LEU A 27 7.48 -0.46 -1.51
N ILE A 28 8.37 0.51 -1.35
CA ILE A 28 9.68 0.50 -1.99
C ILE A 28 10.80 0.40 -0.97
N ARG A 29 11.93 -0.17 -1.37
CA ARG A 29 13.22 -0.17 -0.66
C ARG A 29 14.33 0.00 -1.69
N ASP A 30 15.28 0.89 -1.43
CA ASP A 30 16.45 1.12 -2.30
C ASP A 30 16.07 1.32 -3.78
N GLY A 31 15.01 2.10 -4.04
CA GLY A 31 14.51 2.38 -5.39
C GLY A 31 13.85 1.18 -6.10
N LYS A 32 13.53 0.10 -5.38
CA LYS A 32 12.88 -1.09 -5.93
C LYS A 32 11.56 -1.35 -5.22
N ILE A 33 10.58 -1.80 -5.99
CA ILE A 33 9.29 -2.24 -5.44
C ILE A 33 9.49 -3.53 -4.66
N LEU A 34 9.22 -3.46 -3.35
CA LEU A 34 9.24 -4.60 -2.44
C LEU A 34 7.88 -5.29 -2.41
N ALA A 35 6.79 -4.52 -2.45
CA ALA A 35 5.44 -5.06 -2.47
C ALA A 35 4.45 -4.10 -3.15
N ARG A 36 3.34 -4.68 -3.59
CA ARG A 36 2.19 -3.98 -4.16
C ARG A 36 0.94 -4.39 -3.40
N GLY A 37 -0.04 -3.52 -3.31
CA GLY A 37 -1.34 -3.88 -2.77
C GLY A 37 -2.43 -2.91 -3.18
N ARG A 38 -3.66 -3.35 -2.99
CA ARG A 38 -4.86 -2.56 -3.29
C ARG A 38 -5.95 -2.84 -2.27
N ASN A 39 -6.93 -1.96 -2.21
CA ASN A 39 -8.08 -2.18 -1.35
C ASN A 39 -8.87 -3.40 -1.85
N LYS A 40 -8.91 -4.45 -1.02
CA LYS A 40 -9.60 -5.71 -1.27
C LYS A 40 -10.75 -5.95 -0.30
N ARG A 41 -11.24 -4.90 0.39
CA ARG A 41 -12.23 -5.08 1.45
C ARG A 41 -13.56 -5.66 0.95
N VAL A 42 -13.92 -5.36 -0.30
CA VAL A 42 -15.17 -5.84 -0.91
C VAL A 42 -14.94 -7.24 -1.47
N GLN A 43 -13.86 -7.40 -2.21
CA GLN A 43 -13.49 -8.62 -2.93
C GLN A 43 -13.25 -9.80 -1.98
N GLU A 44 -12.60 -9.54 -0.84
CA GLU A 44 -12.24 -10.56 0.15
C GLU A 44 -13.15 -10.55 1.39
N GLN A 45 -14.19 -9.71 1.40
CA GLN A 45 -15.04 -9.47 2.59
C GLN A 45 -14.24 -9.16 3.86
N ASN A 46 -13.10 -8.49 3.70
CA ASN A 46 -12.13 -8.28 4.77
C ASN A 46 -12.10 -6.80 5.20
N PRO A 47 -12.44 -6.48 6.46
CA PRO A 47 -12.56 -5.09 6.90
C PRO A 47 -11.21 -4.35 6.97
N ILE A 48 -10.07 -5.04 6.97
CA ILE A 48 -8.75 -4.45 7.16
C ILE A 48 -7.87 -4.44 5.91
N LEU A 49 -8.25 -5.10 4.81
CA LEU A 49 -7.46 -5.11 3.56
C LEU A 49 -7.66 -3.82 2.75
N HIS A 50 -7.23 -2.70 3.33
CA HIS A 50 -7.00 -1.45 2.62
C HIS A 50 -5.74 -1.54 1.74
N GLY A 51 -5.52 -0.57 0.84
CA GLY A 51 -4.36 -0.56 -0.05
C GLY A 51 -3.02 -0.71 0.68
N GLU A 52 -2.82 0.06 1.76
CA GLU A 52 -1.59 0.03 2.54
C GLU A 52 -1.45 -1.29 3.31
N MET A 53 -2.55 -1.81 3.85
CA MET A 53 -2.56 -3.04 4.64
C MET A 53 -2.32 -4.28 3.77
N ASP A 54 -2.97 -4.37 2.60
CA ASP A 54 -2.73 -5.42 1.61
C ASP A 54 -1.28 -5.35 1.12
N CYS A 55 -0.75 -4.14 0.86
CA CYS A 55 0.64 -3.96 0.44
C CYS A 55 1.64 -4.45 1.50
N LEU A 56 1.45 -4.08 2.76
CA LEU A 56 2.29 -4.56 3.87
C LEU A 56 2.12 -6.06 4.12
N ASN A 57 0.92 -6.61 3.96
CA ASN A 57 0.67 -8.04 4.05
C ASN A 57 1.41 -8.81 2.95
N ASN A 58 1.36 -8.32 1.71
CA ASN A 58 2.05 -8.90 0.55
C ASN A 58 3.58 -8.81 0.67
N ALA A 59 4.10 -7.77 1.33
CA ALA A 59 5.52 -7.68 1.66
C ALA A 59 5.97 -8.83 2.59
N GLY A 60 5.08 -9.33 3.44
CA GLY A 60 5.41 -10.31 4.46
C GLY A 60 6.47 -9.80 5.44
N ARG A 61 7.20 -10.71 6.08
CA ARG A 61 8.23 -10.36 7.07
C ARG A 61 9.56 -10.03 6.39
N VAL A 62 9.85 -8.73 6.26
CA VAL A 62 11.06 -8.23 5.57
C VAL A 62 12.16 -7.73 6.52
N GLY A 63 12.08 -8.09 7.80
CA GLY A 63 13.02 -7.66 8.83
C GLY A 63 12.71 -6.28 9.40
N SER A 64 13.24 -5.22 8.76
CA SER A 64 13.07 -3.81 9.17
C SER A 64 12.42 -3.01 8.05
N TYR A 65 11.51 -2.08 8.35
CA TYR A 65 10.92 -1.19 7.34
C TYR A 65 11.50 0.24 7.36
N ARG A 66 12.55 0.47 8.16
CA ARG A 66 13.13 1.81 8.36
C ARG A 66 13.77 2.41 7.11
N ASP A 67 14.11 1.58 6.15
CA ASP A 67 14.71 1.93 4.86
C ASP A 67 13.68 1.90 3.72
N THR A 68 12.39 1.88 4.05
CA THR A 68 11.30 1.81 3.07
C THR A 68 10.57 3.13 2.91
N VAL A 69 9.88 3.28 1.78
CA VAL A 69 8.93 4.36 1.54
C VAL A 69 7.63 3.74 1.04
N ILE A 70 6.50 4.20 1.55
CA ILE A 70 5.19 3.75 1.07
C ILE A 70 4.53 4.84 0.23
N TYR A 71 4.09 4.46 -0.95
CA TYR A 71 3.26 5.27 -1.84
C TYR A 71 1.81 4.81 -1.68
N SER A 72 0.87 5.75 -1.60
CA SER A 72 -0.57 5.43 -1.56
C SER A 72 -1.33 6.43 -2.42
N THR A 73 -2.33 5.97 -3.18
CA THR A 73 -3.13 6.87 -4.05
C THR A 73 -4.14 7.72 -3.26
N LEU A 74 -4.30 7.45 -1.97
CA LEU A 74 -5.15 8.20 -1.06
C LEU A 74 -4.43 8.31 0.30
N MET A 75 -4.70 9.39 1.02
CA MET A 75 -4.15 9.58 2.36
C MET A 75 -4.53 8.41 3.30
N PRO A 76 -3.56 7.77 3.98
CA PRO A 76 -3.86 6.64 4.85
C PRO A 76 -4.82 7.00 5.99
N CYS A 77 -5.79 6.13 6.27
CA CYS A 77 -6.67 6.27 7.43
C CYS A 77 -5.91 5.99 8.75
N TYR A 78 -6.52 6.25 9.90
CA TYR A 78 -5.87 6.06 11.21
C TYR A 78 -5.31 4.65 11.43
N MET A 79 -5.98 3.61 10.95
CA MET A 79 -5.49 2.22 11.03
C MET A 79 -4.22 2.02 10.20
N CYS A 80 -4.25 2.43 8.93
CA CYS A 80 -3.11 2.30 8.02
C CYS A 80 -1.93 3.15 8.51
N ALA A 81 -2.18 4.41 8.88
CA ALA A 81 -1.18 5.32 9.44
C ALA A 81 -0.56 4.77 10.73
N GLY A 82 -1.38 4.23 11.64
CA GLY A 82 -0.89 3.57 12.86
C GLY A 82 0.03 2.39 12.56
N THR A 83 -0.31 1.59 11.54
CA THR A 83 0.53 0.45 11.11
C THR A 83 1.86 0.91 10.50
N ILE A 84 1.83 1.94 9.66
CA ILE A 84 3.03 2.58 9.08
C ILE A 84 3.97 3.09 10.19
N VAL A 85 3.41 3.78 11.19
CA VAL A 85 4.16 4.24 12.36
C VAL A 85 4.71 3.07 13.18
N GLN A 86 3.90 2.03 13.43
CA GLN A 86 4.31 0.83 14.16
C GLN A 86 5.51 0.14 13.50
N PHE A 87 5.56 0.12 12.16
CA PHE A 87 6.67 -0.46 11.39
C PHE A 87 7.85 0.49 11.20
N LYS A 88 7.72 1.75 11.62
CA LYS A 88 8.75 2.79 11.52
C LYS A 88 9.14 3.08 10.07
N ILE A 89 8.15 3.06 9.16
CA ILE A 89 8.32 3.51 7.78
C ILE A 89 8.51 5.03 7.81
N PRO A 90 9.67 5.56 7.39
CA PRO A 90 10.01 6.98 7.59
C PRO A 90 9.23 7.95 6.70
N LYS A 91 8.66 7.48 5.59
CA LYS A 91 8.06 8.35 4.58
C LYS A 91 6.83 7.72 3.93
N VAL A 92 5.79 8.53 3.81
CA VAL A 92 4.58 8.25 3.04
C VAL A 92 4.51 9.29 1.92
N ILE A 93 4.21 8.85 0.70
CA ILE A 93 3.95 9.71 -0.45
C ILE A 93 2.51 9.46 -0.91
N VAL A 94 1.76 10.55 -1.10
CA VAL A 94 0.35 10.56 -1.51
C VAL A 94 0.20 11.45 -2.72
#